data_AF-A0A8X6FA31-F1
#
_entry.id   AF-A0A8X6FA31-F1
#
_cell.length_a   1.000
_cell.length_b   1.000
_cell.length_c   1.000
_cell.angle_alpha   90.00
_cell.angle_beta   90.00
_cell.angle_gamma   90.00
#
_symmetry.space_group_name_H-M   'P 1'
#
loop_
_entity.id
_entity.type
_entity.pdbx_description
1 polymer ?
#
loop_
_entity_poly.entity_id
_entity_poly.type
_entity_poly.pdbx_seq_one_letter_code
_entity_poly.pdbx_strand_id
1 'polypeptide(L)'
;MGNLPKHRVTLERPFFSCGIDYTGPVLIKCNKGRRTKATKGYIALFVCLATKAVHIEAVGDLTTDSFIAALRRFSARRGAPRHIYSDNGTNFVGARRKLDYILKLCLSLPTNEAISYYLSKSSIDWHFILPSSPHLVVFGNQEFDPSNLILRECWEKLY
;
A
#
# COMPACT_ATOMS: atom_id res chain seq x y z
N MET A 1 -22.03 -1.25 -21.59
CA MET A 1 -21.81 -0.45 -20.35
C MET A 1 -21.23 -1.39 -19.31
N GLY A 2 -19.91 -1.42 -19.13
CA GLY A 2 -19.25 -2.33 -18.18
C GLY A 2 -19.52 -1.90 -16.74
N ASN A 3 -19.88 -2.86 -15.88
CA ASN A 3 -20.22 -2.59 -14.49
C ASN A 3 -18.96 -2.09 -13.73
N LEU A 4 -19.02 -0.89 -13.17
CA LEU A 4 -17.92 -0.34 -12.37
C LEU A 4 -17.86 -1.08 -11.02
N PRO A 5 -16.66 -1.45 -10.53
CA PRO A 5 -16.53 -2.09 -9.24
C PRO A 5 -17.03 -1.16 -8.14
N LYS A 6 -17.69 -1.73 -7.12
CA LYS A 6 -18.38 -0.98 -6.04
C LYS A 6 -17.49 0.12 -5.43
N HIS A 7 -16.21 -0.14 -5.21
CA HIS A 7 -15.25 0.81 -4.63
C HIS A 7 -14.98 2.07 -5.49
N ARG A 8 -15.38 2.11 -6.77
CA ARG A 8 -15.34 3.33 -7.61
C ARG A 8 -16.65 4.13 -7.55
N VAL A 9 -17.72 3.50 -7.10
CA VAL A 9 -19.08 4.06 -7.12
C VAL A 9 -19.52 4.51 -5.72
N THR A 10 -18.95 3.92 -4.66
CA THR A 10 -19.11 4.41 -3.28
C THR A 10 -18.27 5.66 -3.03
N LEU A 11 -18.92 6.69 -2.49
CA LEU A 11 -18.25 7.90 -2.00
C LEU A 11 -17.47 7.54 -0.72
N GLU A 12 -16.18 7.25 -0.89
CA GLU A 12 -15.25 6.98 0.20
C GLU A 12 -14.20 8.08 0.31
N ARG A 13 -13.61 8.24 1.50
CA ARG A 13 -12.48 9.16 1.65
C ARG A 13 -11.31 8.69 0.77
N PRO A 14 -10.50 9.62 0.24
CA PRO A 14 -9.27 9.25 -0.47
C PRO A 14 -8.41 8.31 0.39
N PHE A 15 -7.82 7.30 -0.25
CA PHE A 15 -7.00 6.27 0.38
C PHE A 15 -7.73 5.37 1.41
N PHE A 16 -9.07 5.35 1.43
CA PHE A 16 -9.81 4.37 2.24
C PHE A 16 -9.51 2.93 1.78
N SER A 17 -9.56 2.71 0.48
CA SER A 17 -9.17 1.47 -0.20
C SER A 17 -7.94 1.75 -1.06
N CYS A 18 -6.81 1.11 -0.77
CA CYS A 18 -5.56 1.34 -1.47
C CYS A 18 -4.88 0.05 -1.96
N GLY A 19 -4.36 0.09 -3.18
CA GLY A 19 -3.40 -0.88 -3.70
C GLY A 19 -1.98 -0.48 -3.29
N ILE A 20 -1.16 -1.48 -2.98
CA ILE A 20 0.24 -1.29 -2.59
C ILE A 20 1.12 -2.11 -3.53
N ASP A 21 2.18 -1.47 -4.01
CA ASP A 21 3.18 -2.11 -4.85
C ASP A 21 4.59 -1.57 -4.55
N TYR A 22 5.62 -2.35 -4.89
CA TYR A 22 7.00 -1.91 -4.88
C TYR A 22 7.50 -1.76 -6.30
N THR A 23 8.03 -0.60 -6.63
CA THR A 23 8.78 -0.43 -7.87
C THR A 23 10.28 -0.63 -7.62
N GLY A 24 10.98 -1.04 -8.68
CA GLY A 24 12.32 -1.61 -8.69
C GLY A 24 13.41 -0.72 -8.10
N PRO A 25 14.66 -1.25 -8.04
CA PRO A 25 15.74 -0.59 -7.33
C PRO A 25 16.11 0.74 -8.00
N VAL A 26 15.87 1.83 -7.28
CA VAL A 26 16.32 3.18 -7.63
C VAL A 26 17.58 3.54 -6.86
N LEU A 27 18.43 4.36 -7.46
CA LEU A 27 19.62 4.86 -6.79
C LEU A 27 19.25 6.07 -5.93
N ILE A 28 19.28 5.91 -4.62
CA ILE A 28 18.98 6.94 -3.64
C ILE A 28 20.28 7.58 -3.17
N LYS A 29 20.32 8.93 -3.17
CA LYS A 29 21.41 9.70 -2.55
C LYS A 29 20.88 10.35 -1.28
N CYS A 30 21.44 9.99 -0.13
CA CYS A 30 21.02 10.53 1.17
C CYS A 30 21.48 11.98 1.42
N ASN A 31 22.46 12.48 0.66
CA ASN A 31 22.97 13.85 0.80
C ASN A 31 23.40 14.42 -0.56
N LYS A 32 23.43 15.75 -0.69
CA LYS A 32 23.85 16.50 -1.89
C LYS A 32 25.39 16.64 -2.02
N GLY A 33 26.16 15.86 -1.29
CA GLY A 33 27.63 15.93 -1.31
C GLY A 33 28.24 15.27 -2.55
N ARG A 34 29.31 15.85 -3.11
CA ARG A 34 30.02 15.30 -4.30
C ARG A 34 30.58 13.88 -4.11
N ARG A 35 30.74 13.40 -2.87
CA ARG A 35 31.33 12.10 -2.52
C ARG A 35 30.34 11.08 -1.92
N THR A 36 29.05 11.39 -1.85
CA THR A 36 28.08 10.44 -1.30
C THR A 36 27.75 9.35 -2.30
N LYS A 37 28.05 8.11 -1.91
CA LYS A 37 27.70 6.91 -2.68
C LYS A 37 26.18 6.80 -2.76
N ALA A 38 25.66 6.56 -3.97
CA ALA A 38 24.26 6.23 -4.14
C ALA A 38 24.04 4.79 -3.66
N THR A 39 23.04 4.58 -2.81
CA THR A 39 22.62 3.25 -2.36
C THR A 39 21.42 2.81 -3.17
N LYS A 40 21.30 1.50 -3.40
CA LYS A 40 20.06 0.95 -3.94
C LYS A 40 18.97 1.14 -2.89
N GLY A 41 17.83 1.64 -3.31
CA GLY A 41 16.62 1.69 -2.52
C GLY A 41 15.43 1.37 -3.42
N TYR A 42 14.27 1.31 -2.82
CA TYR A 42 13.02 0.95 -3.46
C TYR A 42 12.00 2.05 -3.22
N ILE A 43 10.94 2.04 -4.00
CA ILE A 43 9.85 2.97 -3.84
C ILE A 43 8.59 2.16 -3.56
N ALA A 44 7.96 2.44 -2.42
CA ALA A 44 6.64 1.93 -2.10
C ALA A 44 5.58 2.87 -2.70
N LEU A 45 4.72 2.29 -3.53
CA LEU A 45 3.61 2.96 -4.20
C LEU A 45 2.32 2.62 -3.47
N PHE A 46 1.56 3.66 -3.12
CA PHE A 46 0.22 3.55 -2.55
C PHE A 46 -0.76 4.18 -3.53
N VAL A 47 -1.60 3.37 -4.15
CA VAL A 47 -2.58 3.82 -5.16
C VAL A 47 -3.97 3.80 -4.55
N CYS A 48 -4.66 4.94 -4.53
CA CYS A 48 -6.05 5.01 -4.10
C CYS A 48 -6.96 4.38 -5.16
N LEU A 49 -7.80 3.42 -4.78
CA LEU A 49 -8.70 2.75 -5.73
C LEU A 49 -9.88 3.62 -6.17
N ALA A 50 -10.36 4.52 -5.30
CA ALA A 50 -11.46 5.43 -5.59
C ALA A 50 -11.03 6.56 -6.56
N THR A 51 -9.94 7.27 -6.26
CA THR A 51 -9.52 8.48 -6.99
C THR A 51 -8.35 8.28 -7.95
N LYS A 52 -7.70 7.11 -7.93
CA LYS A 52 -6.43 6.83 -8.64
C LYS A 52 -5.26 7.73 -8.22
N ALA A 53 -5.37 8.45 -7.11
CA ALA A 53 -4.27 9.22 -6.55
C ALA A 53 -3.13 8.29 -6.11
N VAL A 54 -1.89 8.66 -6.44
CA VAL A 54 -0.69 7.89 -6.08
C VAL A 54 0.08 8.63 -5.00
N HIS A 55 0.42 7.93 -3.92
CA HIS A 55 1.33 8.39 -2.89
C HIS A 55 2.60 7.54 -2.90
N ILE A 56 3.75 8.20 -2.82
CA ILE A 56 5.06 7.59 -3.05
C ILE A 56 5.91 7.74 -1.80
N GLU A 57 6.51 6.64 -1.34
CA GLU A 57 7.43 6.61 -0.21
C GLU A 57 8.76 5.97 -0.62
N ALA A 58 9.87 6.63 -0.29
CA ALA A 58 11.19 6.04 -0.44
C ALA A 58 11.45 5.02 0.68
N VAL A 59 12.04 3.88 0.33
CA VAL A 59 12.36 2.77 1.22
C VAL A 59 13.79 2.30 0.94
N GLY A 60 14.57 1.98 1.97
CA GLY A 60 15.96 1.55 1.80
C GLY A 60 16.09 0.12 1.25
N ASP A 61 15.15 -0.74 1.60
CA ASP A 61 15.23 -2.19 1.46
C ASP A 61 13.83 -2.81 1.40
N LEU A 62 13.73 -4.01 0.83
CA LEU A 62 12.48 -4.77 0.70
C LEU A 62 12.14 -5.58 1.96
N THR A 63 12.55 -5.13 3.14
CA THR A 63 12.21 -5.81 4.39
C THR A 63 10.84 -5.39 4.89
N THR A 64 10.24 -6.27 5.70
CA THR A 64 8.96 -6.00 6.36
C THR A 64 9.00 -4.74 7.23
N ASP A 65 10.09 -4.51 7.96
CA ASP A 65 10.19 -3.38 8.88
C ASP A 65 10.25 -2.04 8.14
N SER A 66 10.99 -2.00 7.04
CA SER A 66 11.06 -0.83 6.18
C SER A 66 9.74 -0.53 5.48
N PHE A 67 8.98 -1.57 5.11
CA PHE A 67 7.61 -1.40 4.64
C PHE A 67 6.69 -0.84 5.73
N ILE A 68 6.72 -1.37 6.96
CA ILE A 68 5.90 -0.85 8.07
C ILE A 68 6.24 0.62 8.35
N ALA A 69 7.52 0.99 8.30
CA ALA A 69 7.94 2.38 8.44
C ALA A 69 7.36 3.28 7.32
N ALA A 70 7.31 2.79 6.09
CA ALA A 70 6.68 3.49 4.97
C ALA A 70 5.16 3.61 5.15
N LEU A 71 4.48 2.53 5.54
CA LEU A 71 3.05 2.53 5.85
C LEU A 71 2.70 3.51 6.97
N ARG A 72 3.57 3.62 7.99
CA ARG A 72 3.39 4.61 9.07
C ARG A 72 3.49 6.04 8.56
N ARG A 73 4.47 6.34 7.67
CA ARG A 73 4.60 7.67 7.04
C ARG A 73 3.41 8.00 6.14
N PHE A 74 2.93 7.01 5.38
CA PHE A 74 1.72 7.13 4.57
C PHE A 74 0.50 7.44 5.44
N SER A 75 0.23 6.62 6.46
CA SER A 75 -0.91 6.79 7.35
C SER A 75 -0.88 8.11 8.12
N ALA A 76 0.31 8.60 8.49
CA ALA A 76 0.46 9.91 9.12
C ALA A 76 0.08 11.08 8.19
N ARG A 77 0.28 10.93 6.87
CA ARG A 77 0.00 11.98 5.88
C ARG A 77 -1.38 11.90 5.24
N ARG A 78 -1.89 10.69 5.00
CA ARG A 78 -3.14 10.43 4.25
C ARG A 78 -4.25 9.83 5.11
N GLY A 79 -3.94 9.50 6.37
CA GLY A 79 -4.80 8.71 7.23
C GLY A 79 -4.60 7.21 7.02
N ALA A 80 -4.91 6.41 8.04
CA ALA A 80 -4.81 4.96 7.94
C ALA A 80 -5.81 4.41 6.90
N PRO A 81 -5.42 3.50 6.01
CA PRO A 81 -6.36 2.87 5.08
C PRO A 81 -7.25 1.86 5.82
N ARG A 82 -8.45 1.61 5.31
CA ARG A 82 -9.31 0.53 5.80
C ARG A 82 -9.05 -0.77 5.05
N HIS A 83 -8.92 -0.70 3.72
CA HIS A 83 -8.66 -1.85 2.87
C HIS A 83 -7.30 -1.69 2.19
N ILE A 84 -6.44 -2.69 2.35
CA ILE A 84 -5.16 -2.78 1.67
C ILE A 84 -5.17 -3.96 0.70
N TYR A 85 -4.76 -3.73 -0.54
CA TYR A 85 -4.57 -4.76 -1.56
C TYR A 85 -3.09 -4.83 -1.93
N SER A 86 -2.47 -6.00 -1.81
CA SER A 86 -1.06 -6.20 -2.20
C SER A 86 -0.87 -7.56 -2.88
N ASP A 87 0.29 -7.76 -3.50
CA ASP A 87 0.74 -9.08 -3.88
C ASP A 87 1.19 -9.92 -2.65
N ASN A 88 1.53 -11.18 -2.90
CA ASN A 88 2.04 -12.12 -1.89
C ASN A 88 3.53 -11.92 -1.57
N GLY A 89 4.08 -10.73 -1.80
CA GLY A 89 5.44 -10.37 -1.41
C GLY A 89 5.70 -10.70 0.07
N THR A 90 6.85 -11.29 0.35
CA THR A 90 7.19 -11.76 1.72
C THR A 90 7.24 -10.62 2.73
N ASN A 91 7.61 -9.42 2.27
CA ASN A 91 7.53 -8.16 3.01
C ASN A 91 6.10 -7.80 3.44
N PHE A 92 5.12 -7.90 2.54
CA PHE A 92 3.72 -7.59 2.82
C PHE A 92 3.06 -8.67 3.68
N VAL A 93 3.36 -9.95 3.42
CA VAL A 93 2.91 -11.07 4.26
C VAL A 93 3.45 -10.92 5.68
N GLY A 94 4.73 -10.57 5.82
CA GLY A 94 5.32 -10.26 7.12
C GLY A 94 4.66 -9.06 7.80
N ALA A 95 4.35 -8.01 7.04
CA ALA A 95 3.77 -6.78 7.57
C ALA A 95 2.36 -7.02 8.12
N ARG A 96 1.52 -7.73 7.37
CA ARG A 96 0.20 -8.17 7.82
C ARG A 96 0.28 -8.95 9.11
N ARG A 97 1.17 -9.94 9.20
CA ARG A 97 1.34 -10.75 10.42
C ARG A 97 1.72 -9.90 11.63
N LYS A 98 2.64 -8.94 11.47
CA LYS A 98 3.03 -8.02 12.54
C LYS A 98 1.88 -7.13 12.97
N LEU A 99 1.11 -6.58 12.03
CA LEU A 99 -0.07 -5.75 12.34
C LEU A 99 -1.16 -6.55 13.07
N ASP A 100 -1.47 -7.76 12.59
CA ASP A 100 -2.44 -8.65 13.23
C ASP A 100 -2.00 -9.03 14.66
N TYR A 101 -0.71 -9.29 14.86
CA TYR A 101 -0.16 -9.59 16.18
C TYR A 101 -0.32 -8.40 17.14
N ILE A 102 0.03 -7.19 16.70
CA ILE A 102 -0.11 -5.97 17.51
C ILE A 102 -1.58 -5.73 17.85
N LEU A 103 -2.49 -5.88 16.89
CA LEU A 103 -3.92 -5.72 17.13
C LEU A 103 -4.44 -6.71 18.18
N LYS A 104 -4.07 -7.99 18.06
CA LYS A 104 -4.44 -9.03 19.04
C LYS A 104 -3.89 -8.71 20.43
N LEU A 105 -2.63 -8.26 20.51
CA LEU A 105 -2.02 -7.86 21.77
C LEU A 105 -2.79 -6.71 22.41
N CYS A 106 -3.09 -5.65 21.66
CA CYS A 106 -3.88 -4.51 22.16
C CYS A 106 -5.27 -4.92 22.64
N LEU A 107 -5.96 -5.82 21.93
CA LEU A 107 -7.28 -6.31 22.33
C LEU A 107 -7.25 -7.23 23.55
N SER A 108 -6.12 -7.89 23.81
CA SER A 108 -5.94 -8.76 24.99
C SER A 108 -5.61 -8.00 26.28
N LEU A 109 -5.19 -6.73 26.18
CA LEU A 109 -4.89 -5.91 27.34
C LEU A 109 -6.20 -5.44 28.01
N PRO A 110 -6.25 -5.36 29.35
CA PRO A 110 -7.39 -4.81 30.07
C PRO A 110 -7.53 -3.32 29.72
N THR A 111 -8.42 -3.05 28.78
CA THR A 111 -8.63 -1.72 28.18
C THR A 111 -10.11 -1.39 28.22
N ASN A 112 -10.44 -0.10 28.24
CA ASN A 112 -11.82 0.36 28.18
C ASN A 112 -12.55 -0.23 26.95
N GLU A 113 -13.79 -0.70 27.14
CA GLU A 113 -14.64 -1.24 26.08
C GLU A 113 -14.75 -0.32 24.86
N ALA A 114 -14.77 1.00 25.08
CA ALA A 114 -14.79 1.99 24.00
C ALA A 114 -13.53 1.94 23.12
N ILE A 115 -12.37 1.70 23.71
CA ILE A 115 -11.09 1.59 22.98
C ILE A 115 -11.04 0.27 22.22
N SER A 116 -11.46 -0.83 22.84
CA SER A 116 -11.54 -2.14 22.19
C SER A 116 -12.52 -2.12 21.00
N TYR A 117 -13.66 -1.44 21.15
CA TYR A 117 -14.61 -1.19 20.08
C TYR A 117 -14.01 -0.33 18.94
N TYR A 118 -13.29 0.74 19.29
CA TYR A 118 -12.65 1.57 18.27
C TYR A 118 -11.55 0.82 17.51
N LEU A 119 -10.74 0.01 18.18
CA LEU A 119 -9.66 -0.78 17.57
C LEU A 119 -10.21 -1.86 16.64
N SER A 120 -11.28 -2.56 17.03
CA SER A 120 -11.94 -3.54 16.15
C SER A 120 -12.56 -2.87 14.93
N LYS A 121 -13.16 -1.69 15.09
CA LYS A 121 -13.73 -0.91 14.00
C LYS A 121 -12.69 -0.20 13.13
N SER A 122 -11.48 0.02 13.62
CA SER A 122 -10.38 0.68 12.90
C SER A 122 -9.34 -0.30 12.39
N SER A 123 -9.60 -1.62 12.48
CA SER A 123 -8.73 -2.65 11.93
C SER A 123 -8.52 -2.46 10.43
N ILE A 124 -7.33 -2.83 9.97
CA ILE A 124 -6.98 -2.81 8.55
C ILE A 124 -7.33 -4.17 7.96
N ASP A 125 -8.21 -4.18 6.96
CA ASP A 125 -8.58 -5.38 6.22
C ASP A 125 -7.58 -5.58 5.07
N TRP A 126 -6.70 -6.57 5.21
CA TRP A 126 -5.65 -6.86 4.23
C TRP A 126 -6.04 -7.97 3.28
N HIS A 127 -6.01 -7.67 1.98
CA HIS A 127 -6.34 -8.57 0.89
C HIS A 127 -5.09 -8.85 0.04
N PHE A 128 -4.79 -10.14 -0.17
CA PHE A 128 -3.73 -10.55 -1.08
C PHE A 128 -4.32 -10.93 -2.43
N ILE A 129 -3.77 -10.38 -3.50
CA ILE A 129 -4.12 -10.77 -4.87
C ILE A 129 -3.34 -12.02 -5.29
N LEU A 130 -3.91 -12.79 -6.22
CA LEU A 130 -3.24 -13.96 -6.78
C LEU A 130 -1.96 -13.54 -7.53
N PRO A 131 -0.86 -14.32 -7.42
CA PRO A 131 0.46 -13.97 -7.95
C PRO A 131 0.55 -13.80 -9.49
N SER A 132 -0.54 -14.05 -10.22
CA SER A 132 -0.60 -13.94 -11.69
C SER A 132 -1.63 -12.90 -12.16
N SER A 133 -2.02 -11.95 -11.31
CA SER A 133 -3.04 -10.96 -11.66
C SER A 133 -2.68 -9.53 -11.20
N PRO A 134 -1.58 -8.94 -11.72
CA PRO A 134 -1.18 -7.56 -11.40
C PRO A 134 -2.25 -6.52 -11.77
N HIS A 135 -3.15 -6.86 -12.71
CA HIS A 135 -4.31 -6.05 -13.09
C HIS A 135 -5.28 -5.79 -11.92
N LEU A 136 -5.38 -6.70 -10.93
CA LEU A 136 -6.31 -6.56 -9.82
C LEU A 136 -5.90 -5.45 -8.81
N VAL A 137 -4.61 -5.17 -8.65
CA VAL A 137 -4.12 -4.17 -7.66
C VAL A 137 -4.34 -2.75 -8.15
N VAL A 138 -4.20 -2.50 -9.45
CA VAL A 138 -4.30 -1.15 -10.03
C VAL A 138 -5.73 -0.83 -10.49
N PHE A 139 -6.47 -1.82 -10.99
CA PHE A 139 -7.74 -1.56 -11.69
C PHE A 139 -8.99 -2.07 -10.97
N GLY A 140 -8.87 -2.91 -9.94
CA GLY A 140 -10.00 -3.75 -9.52
C GLY A 140 -10.43 -4.64 -10.70
N ASN A 141 -11.59 -5.29 -10.64
CA ASN A 141 -12.10 -6.15 -11.73
C ASN A 141 -12.47 -5.40 -13.04
N GLN A 142 -11.69 -4.42 -13.49
CA GLN A 142 -11.92 -3.66 -14.71
C GLN A 142 -10.74 -3.73 -15.66
N GLU A 143 -11.09 -3.82 -16.95
CA GLU A 143 -10.18 -3.72 -18.08
C GLU A 143 -9.27 -2.48 -17.99
N PHE A 144 -8.02 -2.69 -18.39
CA PHE A 144 -6.97 -1.69 -18.54
C PHE A 144 -7.46 -0.53 -19.42
N ASP A 145 -7.40 0.71 -18.91
CA ASP A 145 -7.61 1.92 -19.70
C ASP A 145 -6.25 2.39 -20.26
N PRO A 146 -5.99 2.21 -21.57
CA PRO A 146 -4.68 2.49 -22.18
C PRO A 146 -4.36 3.99 -22.29
N SER A 147 -5.25 4.89 -21.91
CA SER A 147 -5.06 6.34 -22.07
C SER A 147 -4.18 6.99 -20.98
N ASN A 148 -3.91 6.31 -19.86
CA ASN A 148 -3.13 6.86 -18.75
C ASN A 148 -1.63 6.57 -18.92
N LEU A 149 -0.93 7.46 -19.64
CA LEU A 149 0.48 7.35 -20.03
C LEU A 149 1.45 7.07 -18.87
N ILE A 150 1.23 7.64 -17.68
CA ILE A 150 2.11 7.45 -16.51
C ILE A 150 2.00 6.01 -15.98
N LEU A 151 0.79 5.46 -15.96
CA LEU A 151 0.55 4.09 -15.50
C LEU A 151 0.98 3.06 -16.55
N ARG A 152 0.89 3.41 -17.84
CA ARG A 152 1.40 2.59 -18.94
C ARG A 152 2.93 2.54 -18.96
N GLU A 153 3.63 3.64 -18.67
CA GLU A 153 5.09 3.64 -18.54
C GLU A 153 5.58 2.85 -17.32
N CYS A 154 4.83 2.89 -16.20
CA CYS A 154 5.11 2.01 -15.07
C CYS A 154 4.88 0.53 -15.42
N TRP A 155 3.85 0.23 -16.21
CA TRP A 155 3.52 -1.13 -16.66
C TRP A 155 4.55 -1.72 -17.63
N GLU A 156 4.94 -0.97 -18.67
CA GLU A 156 5.95 -1.42 -19.66
C GLU A 156 7.37 -1.52 -19.11
N LYS A 157 7.66 -0.94 -17.93
CA LYS A 157 8.98 -1.04 -17.27
C LYS A 157 9.08 -2.14 -16.22
N LEU A 158 7.95 -2.74 -15.84
CA LEU A 158 7.87 -3.81 -14.84
C LEU A 158 7.75 -5.21 -15.49
N TYR A 159 7.54 -5.29 -16.81
CA TYR A 159 7.53 -6.53 -17.62
C TYR A 159 8.27 -6.34 -18.95
#